data_AF-A0A6I4IXE7-F1
#
_entry.id   AF-A0A6I4IXE7-F1
#
_cell.length_a   1.000
_cell.length_b   1.000
_cell.length_c   1.000
_cell.angle_alpha   90.00
_cell.angle_beta   90.00
_cell.angle_gamma   90.00
#
_symmetry.space_group_name_H-M   'P 1'
#
loop_
_entity.id
_entity.type
_entity.pdbx_description
1 polymer ?
#
loop_
_entity_poly.entity_id
_entity_poly.type
_entity_poly.pdbx_seq_one_letter_code
_entity_poly.pdbx_strand_id
1 'polypeptide(L)'
;MPVPAQPKRDWSSVPIEAIIDREFGLSPELKSGASAYADMLGEWRQSGDDVQFLERLLDHAGACYRNSGQPQAHLYTFSDGAVNYLYDMVLDRVVLVWGVSRTVAPNSRDDAYHAGYPSAGKDTDKGHAWSHAQGGREGGPNYFRQARRLNQGRSVNGKLWRAIESYLAANAGLSAFIRLIYATQNQGDRPDEVEYGIVSSTGQFRAVIFPNS
;
A
#
# COMPACT_ATOMS: atom_id res chain seq x y z
N MET A 1 -18.78 -16.82 -26.26
CA MET A 1 -19.70 -16.50 -25.16
C MET A 1 -19.20 -15.23 -24.51
N PRO A 2 -19.92 -14.10 -24.55
CA PRO A 2 -19.54 -12.91 -23.81
C PRO A 2 -19.64 -13.18 -22.31
N VAL A 3 -18.59 -12.87 -21.55
CA VAL A 3 -18.64 -12.89 -20.09
C VAL A 3 -19.62 -11.81 -19.64
N PRO A 4 -20.68 -12.14 -18.86
CA PRO A 4 -21.62 -11.13 -18.40
C PRO A 4 -20.89 -10.07 -17.58
N ALA A 5 -21.14 -8.80 -17.90
CA ALA A 5 -20.58 -7.68 -17.16
C ALA A 5 -20.99 -7.81 -15.68
N GLN A 6 -20.00 -7.89 -14.79
CA GLN A 6 -20.30 -7.90 -13.36
C GLN A 6 -21.01 -6.59 -12.99
N PRO A 7 -22.09 -6.66 -12.17
CA PRO A 7 -22.80 -5.47 -11.73
C PRO A 7 -21.84 -4.47 -11.07
N LYS A 8 -22.09 -3.17 -11.26
CA LYS A 8 -21.38 -2.11 -10.53
C LYS A 8 -21.57 -2.38 -9.03
N ARG A 9 -20.47 -2.64 -8.33
CA ARG A 9 -20.47 -2.83 -6.89
C ARG A 9 -20.48 -1.44 -6.25
N ASP A 10 -21.57 -1.11 -5.57
CA ASP A 10 -21.62 0.04 -4.68
C ASP A 10 -21.13 -0.41 -3.30
N TRP A 11 -20.09 0.26 -2.81
CA TRP A 11 -19.41 -0.03 -1.56
C TRP A 11 -19.53 1.10 -0.55
N SER A 12 -20.23 2.18 -0.91
CA SER A 12 -20.29 3.42 -0.13
C SER A 12 -20.88 3.24 1.28
N SER A 13 -21.68 2.21 1.51
CA SER A 13 -22.35 1.92 2.79
C SER A 13 -21.82 0.68 3.52
N VAL A 14 -20.81 0.00 2.97
CA VAL A 14 -20.27 -1.24 3.55
C VAL A 14 -18.97 -0.92 4.31
N PRO A 15 -18.80 -1.39 5.57
CA PRO A 15 -17.54 -1.25 6.28
C PRO A 15 -16.36 -1.80 5.48
N ILE A 16 -15.22 -1.11 5.49
CA ILE A 16 -14.06 -1.48 4.66
C ILE A 16 -13.55 -2.88 4.96
N GLU A 17 -13.64 -3.31 6.21
CA GLU A 17 -13.24 -4.63 6.68
C GLU A 17 -14.13 -5.71 6.07
N ALA A 18 -15.44 -5.48 6.01
CA ALA A 18 -16.39 -6.40 5.38
C ALA A 18 -16.19 -6.46 3.86
N ILE A 19 -15.81 -5.35 3.22
CA ILE A 19 -15.41 -5.35 1.81
C ILE A 19 -14.16 -6.22 1.63
N ILE A 20 -13.10 -5.98 2.42
CA ILE A 20 -11.84 -6.74 2.34
C ILE A 20 -12.09 -8.23 2.56
N ASP A 21 -12.79 -8.60 3.63
CA ASP A 21 -13.06 -10.00 3.99
C ASP A 21 -13.87 -10.71 2.90
N ARG A 22 -14.85 -10.03 2.31
CA ARG A 22 -15.59 -10.54 1.16
C ARG A 22 -14.70 -10.74 -0.04
N GLU A 23 -13.86 -9.78 -0.38
CA GLU A 23 -13.02 -9.86 -1.58
C GLU A 23 -11.93 -10.93 -1.46
N PHE A 24 -11.42 -11.23 -0.25
CA PHE A 24 -10.59 -12.41 -0.02
C PHE A 24 -11.31 -13.72 -0.38
N GLY A 25 -12.61 -13.81 -0.13
CA GLY A 25 -13.41 -14.98 -0.49
C GLY A 25 -13.74 -15.09 -2.00
N LEU A 26 -13.56 -14.00 -2.77
CA LEU A 26 -13.97 -13.94 -4.19
C LEU A 26 -12.79 -13.90 -5.16
N SER A 27 -11.66 -13.31 -4.76
CA SER A 27 -10.51 -13.11 -5.65
C SER A 27 -9.38 -14.07 -5.28
N PRO A 28 -9.09 -15.09 -6.13
CA PRO A 28 -8.02 -16.05 -5.84
C PRO A 28 -6.62 -15.42 -5.95
N GLU A 29 -6.52 -14.22 -6.52
CA GLU A 29 -5.27 -13.47 -6.66
C GLU A 29 -4.88 -12.72 -5.38
N LEU A 30 -5.84 -12.42 -4.49
CA LEU A 30 -5.57 -11.68 -3.26
C LEU A 30 -5.03 -12.62 -2.18
N LYS A 31 -4.05 -12.13 -1.42
CA LYS A 31 -3.53 -12.84 -0.26
C LYS A 31 -3.70 -11.97 0.98
N SER A 32 -4.08 -12.59 2.09
CA SER A 32 -4.05 -11.89 3.38
C SER A 32 -2.62 -11.85 3.90
N GLY A 33 -2.14 -10.65 4.23
CA GLY A 33 -0.87 -10.46 4.91
C GLY A 33 -0.98 -10.46 6.43
N ALA A 34 -2.21 -10.51 6.97
CA ALA A 34 -2.47 -10.21 8.38
C ALA A 34 -1.77 -11.17 9.37
N SER A 35 -1.57 -12.43 8.98
CA SER A 35 -0.90 -13.42 9.85
C SER A 35 0.55 -13.06 10.14
N ALA A 36 1.25 -12.37 9.23
CA ALA A 36 2.63 -11.94 9.45
C ALA A 36 2.76 -10.92 10.60
N TYR A 37 1.66 -10.26 10.97
CA TYR A 37 1.60 -9.22 11.99
C TYR A 37 0.86 -9.66 13.25
N ALA A 38 0.38 -10.91 13.33
CA ALA A 38 -0.50 -11.36 14.41
C ALA A 38 0.13 -11.17 15.80
N ASP A 39 1.41 -11.56 15.96
CA ASP A 39 2.13 -11.43 17.23
C ASP A 39 2.36 -9.95 17.59
N MET A 40 2.75 -9.12 16.61
CA MET A 40 2.95 -7.67 16.79
C MET A 40 1.66 -6.99 17.24
N LEU A 41 0.53 -7.35 16.63
CA LEU A 41 -0.79 -6.82 16.99
C LEU A 41 -1.24 -7.31 18.37
N GLY A 42 -0.91 -8.56 18.72
CA GLY A 42 -1.18 -9.12 20.04
C GLY A 42 -0.48 -8.34 21.14
N GLU A 43 0.80 -8.05 20.95
CA GLU A 43 1.60 -7.23 21.87
C GLU A 43 1.12 -5.78 21.91
N TRP A 44 0.89 -5.16 20.76
CA TRP A 44 0.38 -3.78 20.68
C TRP A 44 -0.96 -3.61 21.40
N ARG A 45 -1.86 -4.59 21.30
CA ARG A 45 -3.14 -4.57 22.04
C ARG A 45 -2.97 -4.66 23.56
N GLN A 46 -1.87 -5.26 24.02
CA GLN A 46 -1.57 -5.39 25.46
C GLN A 46 -0.86 -4.15 25.99
N SER A 47 0.08 -3.59 25.22
CA SER A 47 0.92 -2.47 25.65
C SER A 47 0.35 -1.09 25.30
N GLY A 48 -0.36 -0.98 24.17
CA GLY A 48 -0.70 0.30 23.54
C GLY A 48 0.51 1.05 22.99
N ASP A 49 1.65 0.40 22.84
CA ASP A 49 2.90 1.03 22.44
C ASP A 49 3.04 1.10 20.90
N ASP A 50 2.61 2.22 20.35
CA ASP A 50 2.70 2.50 18.91
C ASP A 50 4.15 2.52 18.39
N VAL A 51 5.11 2.92 19.23
CA VAL A 51 6.53 3.00 18.85
C VAL A 51 7.08 1.59 18.69
N GLN A 52 6.85 0.73 19.68
CA GLN A 52 7.26 -0.67 19.61
C GLN A 52 6.64 -1.39 18.41
N PHE A 53 5.33 -1.18 18.17
CA PHE A 53 4.67 -1.79 17.02
C PHE A 53 5.32 -1.35 15.70
N LEU A 54 5.62 -0.05 15.57
CA LEU A 54 6.27 0.48 14.38
C LEU A 54 7.69 -0.07 14.19
N GLU A 55 8.49 -0.13 15.24
CA GLU A 55 9.84 -0.72 15.18
C GLU A 55 9.79 -2.17 14.67
N ARG A 56 8.87 -2.98 15.21
CA ARG A 56 8.69 -4.37 14.76
C ARG A 56 8.20 -4.47 13.32
N LEU A 57 7.32 -3.58 12.88
CA LEU A 57 6.88 -3.50 11.48
C LEU A 57 8.05 -3.20 10.55
N LEU A 58 8.91 -2.25 10.92
CA LEU A 58 10.10 -1.88 10.14
C LEU A 58 11.12 -3.01 10.07
N ASP A 59 11.39 -3.66 11.20
CA ASP A 59 12.28 -4.82 11.28
C ASP A 59 11.76 -5.96 10.40
N HIS A 60 10.47 -6.26 10.46
CA HIS A 60 9.84 -7.27 9.63
C HIS A 60 9.96 -6.94 8.13
N ALA A 61 9.57 -5.73 7.73
CA ALA A 61 9.64 -5.31 6.33
C ALA A 61 11.08 -5.36 5.81
N GLY A 62 12.04 -4.87 6.60
CA GLY A 62 13.46 -4.90 6.25
C GLY A 62 14.04 -6.31 6.17
N ALA A 63 13.68 -7.19 7.10
CA ALA A 63 14.09 -8.59 7.10
C ALA A 63 13.54 -9.34 5.88
N CYS A 64 12.23 -9.20 5.59
CA CYS A 64 11.61 -9.79 4.41
C CYS A 64 12.29 -9.32 3.11
N TYR A 65 12.56 -8.03 3.00
CA TYR A 65 13.22 -7.45 1.82
C TYR A 65 14.66 -7.94 1.64
N ARG A 66 15.45 -8.01 2.71
CA ARG A 66 16.81 -8.58 2.63
C ARG A 66 16.78 -10.05 2.27
N ASN A 67 15.85 -10.81 2.85
CA ASN A 67 15.69 -12.23 2.60
C ASN A 67 15.15 -12.54 1.18
N SER A 68 14.58 -11.58 0.47
CA SER A 68 14.22 -11.73 -0.96
C SER A 68 15.38 -11.50 -1.92
N GLY A 69 16.62 -11.62 -1.43
CA GLY A 69 17.83 -11.57 -2.25
C GLY A 69 18.48 -10.19 -2.29
N GLN A 70 18.22 -9.35 -1.29
CA GLN A 70 18.87 -8.04 -1.12
C GLN A 70 19.66 -7.95 0.21
N PRO A 71 20.58 -8.89 0.50
CA PRO A 71 21.27 -8.94 1.78
C PRO A 71 22.14 -7.71 2.04
N GLN A 72 22.57 -7.01 0.98
CA GLN A 72 23.39 -5.80 1.05
C GLN A 72 22.56 -4.50 1.04
N ALA A 73 21.23 -4.59 1.19
CA ALA A 73 20.37 -3.41 1.19
C ALA A 73 20.73 -2.45 2.33
N HIS A 74 20.98 -1.20 1.96
CA HIS A 74 21.18 -0.10 2.92
C HIS A 74 19.83 0.59 3.13
N LEU A 75 19.09 0.10 4.12
CA LEU A 75 17.77 0.59 4.43
C LEU A 75 17.85 1.86 5.29
N TYR A 76 17.20 2.92 4.83
CA TYR A 76 17.15 4.21 5.49
C TYR A 76 15.70 4.63 5.72
N THR A 77 15.43 5.18 6.90
CA THR A 77 14.11 5.73 7.26
C THR A 77 14.10 7.24 7.19
N PHE A 78 13.12 7.83 6.53
CA PHE A 78 12.93 9.28 6.52
C PHE A 78 11.47 9.67 6.34
N SER A 79 11.17 10.94 6.58
CA SER A 79 9.84 11.52 6.35
C SER A 79 9.92 12.60 5.27
N ASP A 80 8.89 12.68 4.44
CA ASP A 80 8.66 13.84 3.57
C ASP A 80 7.73 14.88 4.23
N GLY A 81 7.36 14.69 5.51
CA GLY A 81 6.39 15.50 6.26
C GLY A 81 4.92 15.12 6.07
N ALA A 82 4.60 14.31 5.06
CA ALA A 82 3.29 13.69 4.89
C ALA A 82 3.27 12.27 5.46
N VAL A 83 4.25 11.46 5.05
CA VAL A 83 4.42 10.07 5.43
C VAL A 83 5.88 9.75 5.69
N ASN A 84 6.13 8.52 6.10
CA ASN A 84 7.46 8.01 6.34
C ASN A 84 7.76 6.86 5.39
N TYR A 85 9.06 6.68 5.11
CA TYR A 85 9.56 5.73 4.12
C TYR A 85 10.62 4.85 4.75
N LEU A 86 10.64 3.58 4.35
CA LEU A 86 11.79 2.69 4.44
C LEU A 86 12.30 2.52 3.02
N TYR A 87 13.52 2.96 2.79
CA TYR A 87 14.07 3.12 1.44
C TYR A 87 15.38 2.38 1.30
N ASP A 88 15.56 1.66 0.21
CA ASP A 88 16.83 1.05 -0.14
C ASP A 88 17.69 2.03 -0.93
N MET A 89 18.77 2.50 -0.30
CA MET A 89 19.71 3.44 -0.90
C MET A 89 20.59 2.80 -1.99
N VAL A 90 20.71 1.47 -2.03
CA VAL A 90 21.56 0.76 -3.01
C VAL A 90 20.82 0.63 -4.34
N LEU A 91 19.56 0.23 -4.30
CA LEU A 91 18.73 0.02 -5.50
C LEU A 91 17.78 1.20 -5.80
N ASP A 92 17.86 2.26 -5.00
CA ASP A 92 17.09 3.49 -5.17
C ASP A 92 15.57 3.21 -5.28
N ARG A 93 15.04 2.46 -4.31
CA ARG A 93 13.63 2.05 -4.30
C ARG A 93 13.02 1.95 -2.92
N VAL A 94 11.70 2.12 -2.88
CA VAL A 94 10.91 2.11 -1.66
C VAL A 94 10.58 0.68 -1.26
N VAL A 95 10.73 0.38 0.03
CA VAL A 95 10.38 -0.91 0.62
C VAL A 95 9.06 -0.81 1.37
N LEU A 96 8.87 0.24 2.16
CA LEU A 96 7.68 0.48 2.95
C LEU A 96 7.35 1.98 2.96
N VAL A 97 6.08 2.31 2.92
CA VAL A 97 5.54 3.64 3.23
C VAL A 97 4.54 3.50 4.36
N TRP A 98 4.59 4.35 5.38
CA TRP A 98 3.61 4.32 6.46
C TRP A 98 3.28 5.73 6.97
N GLY A 99 2.11 5.87 7.55
CA GLY A 99 1.67 7.14 8.10
C GLY A 99 0.24 7.10 8.60
N VAL A 100 -0.28 8.31 8.82
CA VAL A 100 -1.66 8.55 9.26
C VAL A 100 -2.39 9.28 8.15
N SER A 101 -3.57 8.79 7.77
CA SER A 101 -4.39 9.40 6.73
C SER A 101 -4.75 10.84 7.07
N ARG A 102 -4.75 11.71 6.06
CA ARG A 102 -5.16 13.11 6.19
C ARG A 102 -6.15 13.43 5.09
N THR A 103 -7.18 14.22 5.41
CA THR A 103 -8.08 14.76 4.39
C THR A 103 -7.35 15.83 3.60
N VAL A 104 -7.35 15.68 2.29
CA VAL A 104 -6.77 16.66 1.35
C VAL A 104 -7.90 17.31 0.56
N ALA A 105 -7.81 18.62 0.33
CA ALA A 105 -8.79 19.33 -0.48
C ALA A 105 -8.79 18.78 -1.92
N PRO A 106 -9.97 18.53 -2.52
CA PRO A 106 -10.06 18.15 -3.93
C PRO A 106 -9.31 19.15 -4.82
N ASN A 107 -8.66 18.65 -5.88
CA ASN A 107 -7.95 19.47 -6.87
C ASN A 107 -6.76 20.29 -6.33
N SER A 108 -6.16 19.89 -5.21
CA SER A 108 -4.93 20.49 -4.69
C SER A 108 -3.64 19.82 -5.20
N ARG A 109 -3.75 19.05 -6.29
CA ARG A 109 -2.60 18.40 -6.92
C ARG A 109 -1.66 19.46 -7.48
N ASP A 110 -0.38 19.30 -7.17
CA ASP A 110 0.66 20.10 -7.80
C ASP A 110 1.01 19.47 -9.16
N ASP A 111 0.33 19.93 -10.21
CA ASP A 111 0.53 19.47 -11.58
C ASP A 111 1.98 19.65 -12.08
N ALA A 112 2.74 20.58 -11.50
CA ALA A 112 4.11 20.89 -11.95
C ALA A 112 5.13 19.81 -11.56
N TYR A 113 4.88 19.03 -10.49
CA TYR A 113 5.79 17.98 -10.00
C TYR A 113 5.49 16.58 -10.58
N HIS A 114 4.55 16.47 -11.52
CA HIS A 114 4.22 15.19 -12.15
C HIS A 114 5.23 14.72 -13.22
N ALA A 115 6.15 15.59 -13.65
CA ALA A 115 7.22 15.25 -14.59
C ALA A 115 8.35 14.49 -13.88
N GLY A 116 8.51 13.21 -14.18
CA GLY A 116 9.63 12.41 -13.67
C GLY A 116 9.29 10.94 -13.46
N TYR A 117 10.29 10.20 -12.98
CA TYR A 117 10.23 8.77 -12.71
C TYR A 117 9.13 8.36 -11.70
N PRO A 118 8.57 7.13 -11.81
CA PRO A 118 8.69 6.20 -12.93
C PRO A 118 7.86 6.65 -14.13
N SER A 119 8.39 6.42 -15.32
CA SER A 119 7.62 6.59 -16.56
C SER A 119 6.54 5.51 -16.67
N ALA A 120 5.35 5.90 -17.11
CA ALA A 120 4.31 4.92 -17.45
C ALA A 120 4.82 3.98 -18.55
N GLY A 121 4.59 2.68 -18.38
CA GLY A 121 5.00 1.63 -19.31
C GLY A 121 3.81 1.09 -20.11
N LYS A 122 4.05 0.04 -20.90
CA LYS A 122 3.01 -0.61 -21.71
C LYS A 122 1.84 -1.11 -20.85
N ASP A 123 2.10 -1.65 -19.67
CA ASP A 123 1.09 -2.24 -18.76
C ASP A 123 1.16 -1.68 -17.33
N THR A 124 2.00 -0.67 -17.12
CA THR A 124 2.23 -0.03 -15.82
C THR A 124 1.92 1.46 -15.89
N ASP A 125 1.39 1.97 -14.81
CA ASP A 125 1.22 3.39 -14.58
C ASP A 125 2.20 3.87 -13.49
N LYS A 126 2.32 5.19 -13.38
CA LYS A 126 2.91 5.85 -12.23
C LYS A 126 1.93 5.75 -11.06
N GLY A 127 2.16 4.80 -10.17
CA GLY A 127 1.33 4.56 -8.98
C GLY A 127 1.86 5.32 -7.78
N HIS A 128 0.96 5.78 -6.93
CA HIS A 128 1.31 6.34 -5.62
C HIS A 128 1.34 5.22 -4.59
N ALA A 129 2.43 5.10 -3.83
CA ALA A 129 2.47 4.24 -2.65
C ALA A 129 1.48 4.78 -1.61
N TRP A 130 1.52 6.08 -1.32
CA TRP A 130 0.52 6.76 -0.50
C TRP A 130 -0.28 7.74 -1.37
N SER A 131 -1.59 7.48 -1.54
CA SER A 131 -2.39 8.27 -2.47
C SER A 131 -2.46 9.75 -2.07
N HIS A 132 -2.56 10.64 -3.05
CA HIS A 132 -2.73 12.07 -2.78
C HIS A 132 -3.99 12.35 -1.94
N ALA A 133 -5.09 11.62 -2.21
CA ALA A 133 -6.37 11.82 -1.54
C ALA A 133 -6.31 11.57 -0.02
N GLN A 134 -5.37 10.72 0.43
CA GLN A 134 -5.18 10.39 1.85
C GLN A 134 -3.98 11.13 2.48
N GLY A 135 -3.46 12.18 1.84
CA GLY A 135 -2.39 13.02 2.38
C GLY A 135 -1.03 12.88 1.71
N GLY A 136 -0.90 12.05 0.66
CA GLY A 136 0.37 11.79 0.00
C GLY A 136 0.86 12.98 -0.81
N ARG A 137 2.18 13.23 -0.78
CA ARG A 137 2.80 14.22 -1.66
C ARG A 137 3.02 13.64 -3.05
N GLU A 138 3.01 14.53 -4.04
CA GLU A 138 3.46 14.20 -5.38
C GLU A 138 4.99 14.17 -5.37
N GLY A 139 5.61 13.19 -6.04
CA GLY A 139 7.06 13.17 -6.23
C GLY A 139 7.84 12.07 -5.53
N GLY A 140 9.04 11.85 -6.07
CA GLY A 140 10.13 11.11 -5.45
C GLY A 140 9.75 9.70 -4.96
N PRO A 141 10.04 9.35 -3.69
CA PRO A 141 9.85 8.01 -3.14
C PRO A 141 8.39 7.63 -2.99
N ASN A 142 7.43 8.54 -3.21
CA ASN A 142 6.03 8.16 -3.17
C ASN A 142 5.55 7.44 -4.45
N TYR A 143 6.37 7.38 -5.50
CA TYR A 143 5.99 6.72 -6.74
C TYR A 143 6.63 5.36 -6.94
N PHE A 144 5.87 4.46 -7.56
CA PHE A 144 6.37 3.16 -8.01
C PHE A 144 5.66 2.72 -9.30
N ARG A 145 6.24 1.73 -9.99
CA ARG A 145 5.58 1.13 -11.16
C ARG A 145 4.44 0.23 -10.69
N GLN A 146 3.22 0.67 -10.93
CA GLN A 146 2.02 -0.06 -10.54
C GLN A 146 1.31 -0.64 -11.76
N ALA A 147 0.84 -1.88 -11.68
CA ALA A 147 0.05 -2.51 -12.73
C ALA A 147 -1.18 -1.66 -13.04
N ARG A 148 -1.39 -1.35 -14.32
CA ARG A 148 -2.48 -0.45 -14.77
C ARG A 148 -3.86 -0.91 -14.31
N ARG A 149 -4.08 -2.23 -14.33
CA ARG A 149 -5.36 -2.86 -13.90
C ARG A 149 -5.68 -2.60 -12.42
N LEU A 150 -4.64 -2.43 -11.59
CA LEU A 150 -4.73 -2.11 -10.17
C LEU A 150 -4.90 -0.60 -10.01
N ASN A 151 -3.95 0.20 -10.53
CA ASN A 151 -3.94 1.66 -10.38
C ASN A 151 -5.24 2.29 -10.90
N GLN A 152 -5.74 1.91 -12.08
CA GLN A 152 -6.91 2.58 -12.67
C GLN A 152 -8.26 2.15 -12.07
N GLY A 153 -8.27 1.24 -11.09
CA GLY A 153 -9.51 0.75 -10.50
C GLY A 153 -10.40 -0.06 -11.45
N ARG A 154 -9.83 -0.58 -12.56
CA ARG A 154 -10.60 -1.25 -13.63
C ARG A 154 -10.82 -2.74 -13.36
N SER A 155 -9.94 -3.37 -12.59
CA SER A 155 -10.09 -4.76 -12.14
C SER A 155 -10.84 -4.86 -10.81
N VAL A 156 -11.26 -6.06 -10.41
CA VAL A 156 -11.85 -6.30 -9.07
C VAL A 156 -10.86 -5.89 -7.96
N ASN A 157 -9.60 -6.32 -8.09
CA ASN A 157 -8.52 -5.95 -7.18
C ASN A 157 -8.24 -4.44 -7.19
N GLY A 158 -8.27 -3.80 -8.37
CA GLY A 158 -8.15 -2.35 -8.51
C GLY A 158 -9.28 -1.59 -7.84
N LYS A 159 -10.52 -2.09 -7.91
CA LYS A 159 -11.64 -1.50 -7.17
C LYS A 159 -11.38 -1.55 -5.67
N LEU A 160 -10.94 -2.70 -5.14
CA LEU A 160 -10.57 -2.85 -3.73
C LEU A 160 -9.47 -1.88 -3.32
N TRP A 161 -8.40 -1.79 -4.11
CA TRP A 161 -7.33 -0.80 -3.92
C TRP A 161 -7.89 0.63 -3.78
N ARG A 162 -8.71 1.06 -4.74
CA ARG A 162 -9.33 2.41 -4.72
C ARG A 162 -10.30 2.60 -3.57
N ALA A 163 -10.98 1.55 -3.11
CA ALA A 163 -11.88 1.63 -1.98
C ALA A 163 -11.13 1.82 -0.66
N ILE A 164 -9.99 1.15 -0.48
CA ILE A 164 -9.11 1.37 0.68
C ILE A 164 -8.62 2.83 0.68
N GLU A 165 -8.10 3.34 -0.45
CA GLU A 165 -7.68 4.75 -0.56
C GLU A 165 -8.83 5.72 -0.28
N SER A 166 -10.03 5.45 -0.81
CA SER A 166 -11.19 6.32 -0.62
C SER A 166 -11.65 6.31 0.84
N TYR A 167 -11.60 5.16 1.49
CA TYR A 167 -11.92 5.01 2.91
C TYR A 167 -10.94 5.81 3.77
N LEU A 168 -9.63 5.69 3.52
CA LEU A 168 -8.61 6.46 4.25
C LEU A 168 -8.71 7.97 4.00
N ALA A 169 -9.03 8.39 2.77
CA ALA A 169 -9.24 9.79 2.43
C ALA A 169 -10.47 10.39 3.15
N ALA A 170 -11.54 9.59 3.27
CA ALA A 170 -12.78 10.00 3.95
C ALA A 170 -12.68 9.96 5.49
N ASN A 171 -11.72 9.22 6.03
CA ASN A 171 -11.52 9.04 7.47
C ASN A 171 -10.09 9.41 7.85
N ALA A 172 -9.85 10.70 8.10
CA ALA A 172 -8.55 11.18 8.58
C ALA A 172 -8.22 10.63 9.98
N GLY A 173 -6.94 10.48 10.28
CA GLY A 173 -6.46 9.99 11.58
C GLY A 173 -6.26 8.47 11.64
N LEU A 174 -6.41 7.75 10.53
CA LEU A 174 -6.25 6.29 10.50
C LEU A 174 -4.83 5.91 10.08
N SER A 175 -4.22 4.98 10.83
CA SER A 175 -2.90 4.44 10.53
C SER A 175 -2.96 3.41 9.40
N ALA A 176 -2.03 3.53 8.45
CA ALA A 176 -1.89 2.57 7.36
C ALA A 176 -0.42 2.45 6.91
N PHE A 177 -0.14 1.39 6.15
CA PHE A 177 1.13 1.22 5.45
C PHE A 177 0.94 0.58 4.07
N ILE A 178 1.90 0.82 3.19
CA ILE A 178 2.04 0.17 1.90
C ILE A 178 3.44 -0.43 1.81
N ARG A 179 3.54 -1.76 1.68
CA ARG A 179 4.81 -2.47 1.49
C ARG A 179 4.96 -2.89 0.04
N LEU A 180 6.07 -2.49 -0.58
CA LEU A 180 6.40 -2.89 -1.95
C LEU A 180 7.21 -4.19 -1.88
N ILE A 181 6.64 -5.29 -2.38
CA ILE A 181 7.21 -6.62 -2.26
C ILE A 181 7.94 -6.96 -3.56
N TYR A 182 9.26 -7.14 -3.44
CA TYR A 182 10.13 -7.60 -4.51
C TYR A 182 10.44 -9.07 -4.27
N ALA A 183 10.06 -9.93 -5.22
CA ALA A 183 10.30 -11.36 -5.18
C ALA A 183 11.80 -11.68 -5.26
N THR A 184 12.14 -12.93 -4.94
CA THR A 184 13.51 -13.41 -4.95
C THR A 184 14.19 -13.09 -6.28
N GLN A 185 15.34 -12.41 -6.21
CA GLN A 185 16.15 -11.98 -7.37
C GLN A 185 15.57 -10.83 -8.20
N ASN A 186 14.48 -10.17 -7.78
CA ASN A 186 14.01 -8.96 -8.46
C ASN A 186 15.00 -7.79 -8.22
N GLN A 187 15.77 -7.47 -9.27
CA GLN A 187 16.70 -6.32 -9.34
C GLN A 187 16.09 -5.08 -10.02
N GLY A 188 14.83 -5.16 -10.44
CA GLY A 188 14.11 -4.07 -11.11
C GLY A 188 13.45 -3.10 -10.14
N ASP A 189 12.84 -2.07 -10.71
CA ASP A 189 12.13 -1.03 -9.98
C ASP A 189 10.63 -1.31 -9.76
N ARG A 190 10.09 -2.31 -10.45
CA ARG A 190 8.71 -2.77 -10.31
C ARG A 190 8.63 -3.82 -9.19
N PRO A 191 7.88 -3.57 -8.10
CA PRO A 191 7.59 -4.64 -7.14
C PRO A 191 6.68 -5.69 -7.78
N ASP A 192 6.82 -6.94 -7.37
CA ASP A 192 6.00 -8.06 -7.84
C ASP A 192 4.60 -8.04 -7.19
N GLU A 193 4.53 -7.59 -5.95
CA GLU A 193 3.30 -7.45 -5.19
C GLU A 193 3.30 -6.16 -4.37
N VAL A 194 2.11 -5.70 -3.98
CA VAL A 194 1.94 -4.54 -3.11
C VAL A 194 1.04 -4.94 -1.97
N GLU A 195 1.51 -4.79 -0.74
CA GLU A 195 0.71 -5.01 0.46
C GLU A 195 0.17 -3.70 0.98
N TYR A 196 -1.13 -3.68 1.30
CA TYR A 196 -1.81 -2.54 1.89
C TYR A 196 -2.35 -2.93 3.27
N GLY A 197 -1.70 -2.43 4.32
CA GLY A 197 -2.13 -2.60 5.71
C GLY A 197 -2.91 -1.39 6.21
N ILE A 198 -4.05 -1.60 6.86
CA ILE A 198 -4.87 -0.54 7.47
C ILE A 198 -5.33 -0.94 8.88
N VAL A 199 -5.40 0.05 9.76
CA VAL A 199 -6.22 -0.02 10.98
C VAL A 199 -7.47 0.82 10.72
N SER A 200 -8.63 0.18 10.70
CA SER A 200 -9.89 0.87 10.46
C SER A 200 -10.34 1.68 11.66
N SER A 201 -11.37 2.51 11.48
CA SER A 201 -12.03 3.28 12.53
C SER A 201 -12.65 2.41 13.64
N THR A 202 -12.85 1.12 13.40
CA THR A 202 -13.29 0.15 14.41
C THR A 202 -12.12 -0.48 15.18
N GLY A 203 -10.88 -0.08 14.88
CA GLY A 203 -9.65 -0.63 15.48
C GLY A 203 -9.25 -1.99 14.90
N GLN A 204 -9.89 -2.44 13.82
CA GLN A 204 -9.55 -3.71 13.18
C GLN A 204 -8.40 -3.54 12.19
N PHE A 205 -7.41 -4.41 12.31
CA PHE A 205 -6.33 -4.49 11.33
C PHE A 205 -6.69 -5.41 10.17
N ARG A 206 -6.35 -4.98 8.96
CA ARG A 206 -6.36 -5.81 7.74
C ARG A 206 -5.11 -5.51 6.93
N ALA A 207 -4.54 -6.54 6.30
CA ALA A 207 -3.45 -6.40 5.33
C ALA A 207 -3.78 -7.20 4.08
N VAL A 208 -3.82 -6.53 2.92
CA VAL A 208 -4.17 -7.12 1.62
C VAL A 208 -2.96 -7.06 0.70
N ILE A 209 -2.51 -8.20 0.20
CA ILE A 209 -1.44 -8.30 -0.80
C ILE A 209 -2.08 -8.40 -2.18
N PHE A 210 -1.75 -7.44 -3.04
CA PHE A 210 -2.18 -7.33 -4.42
C PHE A 210 -1.06 -7.76 -5.37
N PRO A 211 -1.32 -8.63 -6.36
CA PRO A 211 -0.36 -8.86 -7.42
C PRO A 211 -0.17 -7.61 -8.26
N ASN A 212 1.08 -7.29 -8.55
CA ASN A 212 1.47 -6.14 -9.35
C ASN A 212 1.93 -6.55 -10.75
N SER A 213 1.39 -7.65 -11.30
CA SER A 213 1.62 -8.16 -12.66
C SER A 213 0.60 -7.63 -13.67
#